data_AF-A0A4Y8PCG2-F1
#
_entry.id   AF-A0A4Y8PCG2-F1
#
_cell.length_a   1.000
_cell.length_b   1.000
_cell.length_c   1.000
_cell.angle_alpha   90.00
_cell.angle_beta   90.00
_cell.angle_gamma   90.00
#
_symmetry.space_group_name_H-M   'P 1'
#
loop_
_entity.id
_entity.type
_entity.pdbx_description
1 polymer ?
#
loop_
_entity_poly.entity_id
_entity_poly.type
_entity_poly.pdbx_seq_one_letter_code
_entity_poly.pdbx_strand_id
1 'polypeptide(L)'
;MEQRLSKKEAHILQKLRTIFLSEKKPVQPYWETKEDLLVYDKVFGQRIRWKWQSVLKELSLLGWIPPQCPLVDWGCGTGVAARSFCHWAVANNYPVLSCFFWDHSPLAIQYAQTAFSEEFPNIPTNQLKSTQLPEAFILLLSHVMGELSEQSMEEVLAIAKKAIAILWVEPAKKQYSKTLIQLRELFREKFLVIAPCLHQERCPMLNEQKDWCHFFASVPRQIFQSSFWSDTQNLLGIDLGSLAYSYLVLDSRKIQKDEQPHFFRMIGTIRHYKGYSHLLCCYATAELRGQNFLHRYNPWLAKKMKKGTEFSTLAKITGQDTLQCQPFEKQA
;
A
#
# COMPACT_ATOMS: atom_id res chain seq x y z
N MET A 1 -1.71 2.07 30.77
CA MET A 1 -3.03 2.68 30.53
C MET A 1 -2.90 3.55 29.30
N GLU A 2 -3.52 3.18 28.18
CA GLU A 2 -3.35 3.94 26.93
C GLU A 2 -4.03 5.31 27.05
N GLN A 3 -3.34 6.37 26.64
CA GLN A 3 -3.80 7.75 26.80
C GLN A 3 -4.92 8.06 25.80
N ARG A 4 -6.02 8.68 26.27
CA ARG A 4 -7.09 9.17 25.39
C ARG A 4 -6.61 10.27 24.45
N LEU A 5 -7.37 10.50 23.38
CA LEU A 5 -7.11 11.60 22.44
C LEU A 5 -7.30 12.94 23.15
N SER A 6 -6.26 13.78 23.14
CA SER A 6 -6.32 15.12 23.76
C SER A 6 -7.09 16.11 22.89
N LYS A 7 -7.58 17.20 23.50
CA LYS A 7 -8.28 18.28 22.76
C LYS A 7 -7.41 18.91 21.67
N LYS A 8 -6.10 19.07 21.93
CA LYS A 8 -5.13 19.62 20.97
C LYS A 8 -4.96 18.70 19.77
N GLU A 9 -4.74 17.40 20.01
CA GLU A 9 -4.65 16.39 18.93
C GLU A 9 -5.95 16.34 18.11
N ALA A 10 -7.11 16.37 18.78
CA ALA A 10 -8.40 16.36 18.10
C ALA A 10 -8.56 17.55 17.13
N HIS A 11 -8.19 18.76 17.56
CA HIS A 11 -8.24 19.96 16.71
C HIS A 11 -7.32 19.83 15.48
N ILE A 12 -6.10 19.34 15.66
CA ILE A 12 -5.15 19.10 14.58
C ILE A 12 -5.71 18.08 13.58
N LEU A 13 -6.26 16.95 14.05
CA LEU A 13 -6.83 15.92 13.20
C LEU A 13 -8.02 16.43 12.39
N GLN A 14 -8.88 17.27 12.97
CA GLN A 14 -10.01 17.89 12.27
C GLN A 14 -9.56 18.88 11.19
N LYS A 15 -8.54 19.71 11.51
CA LYS A 15 -7.89 20.61 10.54
C LYS A 15 -7.38 19.84 9.33
N LEU A 16 -6.54 18.83 9.57
CA LEU A 16 -5.95 17.99 8.51
C LEU A 16 -7.02 17.24 7.71
N ARG A 17 -8.03 16.67 8.38
CA ARG A 17 -9.13 15.99 7.70
C ARG A 17 -9.87 16.91 6.75
N THR A 18 -10.16 18.14 7.17
CA THR A 18 -10.85 19.13 6.33
C THR A 18 -10.05 19.42 5.06
N ILE A 19 -8.74 19.55 5.18
CA ILE A 19 -7.83 19.76 4.05
C ILE A 19 -7.85 18.56 3.10
N PHE A 20 -7.78 17.32 3.61
CA PHE A 20 -7.76 16.12 2.76
C PHE A 20 -9.09 15.80 2.06
N LEU A 21 -10.20 16.31 2.60
CA LEU A 21 -11.51 16.17 1.98
C LEU A 21 -11.86 17.32 1.03
N SER A 22 -11.09 18.41 1.05
CA SER A 22 -11.24 19.52 0.11
C SER A 22 -10.93 19.06 -1.32
N GLU A 23 -11.74 19.49 -2.28
CA GLU A 23 -11.45 19.30 -3.71
C GLU A 23 -10.29 20.19 -4.20
N LYS A 24 -10.02 21.30 -3.48
CA LYS A 24 -8.91 22.20 -3.79
C LYS A 24 -7.62 21.63 -3.21
N LYS A 25 -6.64 21.38 -4.09
CA LYS A 25 -5.28 21.01 -3.69
C LYS A 25 -4.60 22.19 -3.00
N PRO A 26 -3.99 22.00 -1.83
CA PRO A 26 -3.23 23.06 -1.17
C PRO A 26 -2.04 23.46 -2.06
N VAL A 27 -1.88 24.76 -2.29
CA VAL A 27 -0.78 25.32 -3.10
C VAL A 27 0.52 25.42 -2.30
N GLN A 28 0.41 25.45 -0.97
CA GLN A 28 1.50 25.57 -0.02
C GLN A 28 1.49 24.35 0.92
N PRO A 29 2.64 23.96 1.51
CA PRO A 29 2.67 22.97 2.58
C PRO A 29 1.66 23.31 3.68
N TYR A 30 0.82 22.34 4.04
CA TYR A 30 -0.20 22.52 5.08
C TYR A 30 0.28 22.13 6.49
N TRP A 31 1.55 21.71 6.62
CA TRP A 31 2.20 21.47 7.91
C TRP A 31 2.66 22.79 8.51
N GLU A 32 2.02 23.22 9.59
CA GLU A 32 2.39 24.47 10.28
C GLU A 32 3.42 24.21 11.38
N THR A 33 3.36 23.03 12.00
CA THR A 33 4.20 22.68 13.16
C THR A 33 4.66 21.22 13.15
N LYS A 34 5.74 20.91 13.88
CA LYS A 34 6.19 19.53 14.10
C LYS A 34 5.11 18.68 14.79
N GLU A 35 4.26 19.31 15.60
CA GLU A 35 3.12 18.66 16.24
C GLU A 35 2.09 18.18 15.20
N ASP A 36 1.83 18.94 14.13
CA ASP A 36 0.91 18.49 13.07
C ASP A 36 1.35 17.15 12.47
N LEU A 37 2.65 17.02 12.20
CA LEU A 37 3.25 15.79 11.68
C LEU A 37 3.23 14.67 12.70
N LEU A 38 3.51 14.95 13.98
CA LEU A 38 3.44 13.96 15.05
C LEU A 38 2.03 13.36 15.20
N VAL A 39 1.02 14.23 15.22
CA VAL A 39 -0.39 13.81 15.35
C VAL A 39 -0.86 13.11 14.08
N TYR A 40 -0.45 13.58 12.90
CA TYR A 40 -0.70 12.87 11.65
C TYR A 40 -0.07 11.48 11.66
N ASP A 41 1.20 11.34 12.03
CA ASP A 41 1.93 10.06 12.04
C ASP A 41 1.22 9.05 12.96
N LYS A 42 0.82 9.50 14.14
CA LYS A 42 0.11 8.70 15.15
C LYS A 42 -1.22 8.12 14.65
N VAL A 43 -1.91 8.81 13.74
CA VAL A 43 -3.26 8.42 13.27
C VAL A 43 -3.28 8.05 11.79
N PHE A 44 -3.11 9.03 10.90
CA PHE A 44 -3.17 8.79 9.46
C PHE A 44 -1.94 8.00 8.99
N GLY A 45 -0.76 8.34 9.48
CA GLY A 45 0.48 7.60 9.23
C GLY A 45 0.37 6.14 9.67
N GLN A 46 -0.15 5.88 10.87
CA GLN A 46 -0.37 4.51 11.36
C GLN A 46 -1.36 3.72 10.49
N ARG A 47 -2.40 4.37 9.94
CA ARG A 47 -3.31 3.73 8.96
C ARG A 47 -2.62 3.44 7.64
N ILE A 48 -1.74 4.34 7.18
CA ILE A 48 -0.93 4.13 5.97
C ILE A 48 0.06 2.97 6.19
N ARG A 49 0.66 2.88 7.38
CA ARG A 49 1.55 1.78 7.79
C ARG A 49 0.88 0.41 7.66
N TRP A 50 -0.37 0.25 8.10
CA TRP A 50 -1.11 -1.02 7.94
C TRP A 50 -1.31 -1.41 6.46
N LYS A 51 -1.49 -0.44 5.56
CA LYS A 51 -1.54 -0.69 4.10
C LYS A 51 -0.20 -1.18 3.58
N TRP A 52 0.89 -0.49 3.94
CA TRP A 52 2.25 -0.91 3.58
C TRP A 52 2.59 -2.31 4.10
N GLN A 53 2.29 -2.60 5.37
CA GLN A 53 2.49 -3.93 5.94
C GLN A 53 1.74 -5.01 5.15
N SER A 54 0.52 -4.72 4.70
CA SER A 54 -0.26 -5.63 3.86
C SER A 54 0.41 -5.87 2.49
N VAL A 55 0.90 -4.80 1.84
CA VAL A 55 1.66 -4.92 0.58
C VAL A 55 2.93 -5.73 0.76
N LEU A 56 3.73 -5.41 1.78
CA LEU A 56 5.02 -6.06 2.04
C LEU A 56 4.85 -7.55 2.40
N LYS A 57 3.78 -7.89 3.13
CA LYS A 57 3.40 -9.28 3.39
C LYS A 57 3.11 -10.04 2.09
N GLU A 58 2.35 -9.43 1.17
CA GLU A 58 2.08 -10.04 -0.15
C GLU A 58 3.37 -10.24 -0.96
N LEU A 59 4.33 -9.31 -0.87
CA LEU A 59 5.63 -9.46 -1.51
C LEU A 59 6.45 -10.62 -0.93
N SER A 60 6.44 -10.82 0.39
CA SER A 60 7.05 -12.00 1.04
C SER A 60 6.42 -13.32 0.58
N LEU A 61 5.09 -13.35 0.41
CA LEU A 61 4.36 -14.51 -0.10
C LEU A 61 4.74 -14.82 -1.55
N LEU A 62 4.90 -13.79 -2.38
CA LEU A 62 5.39 -13.91 -3.75
C LEU A 62 6.90 -14.22 -3.85
N GLY A 63 7.61 -14.29 -2.72
CA GLY A 63 9.04 -14.56 -2.69
C GLY A 63 9.89 -13.42 -3.29
N TRP A 64 9.35 -12.20 -3.38
CA TRP A 64 10.12 -11.07 -3.90
C TRP A 64 11.18 -10.63 -2.88
N ILE A 65 12.43 -10.58 -3.35
CA ILE A 65 13.58 -10.09 -2.59
C ILE A 65 13.92 -8.71 -3.14
N PRO A 66 13.95 -7.64 -2.33
CA PRO A 66 14.23 -6.29 -2.81
C PRO A 66 15.69 -6.16 -3.30
N PRO A 67 15.99 -5.23 -4.22
CA PRO A 67 17.39 -4.94 -4.57
C PRO A 67 18.13 -4.31 -3.39
N GLN A 68 19.42 -4.65 -3.24
CA GLN A 68 20.31 -4.02 -2.27
C GLN A 68 20.77 -2.66 -2.77
N CYS A 69 19.97 -1.63 -2.54
CA CYS A 69 20.29 -0.25 -2.93
C CYS A 69 19.61 0.75 -1.97
N PRO A 70 19.93 2.04 -2.08
CA PRO A 70 19.21 3.09 -1.35
C PRO A 70 17.70 3.10 -1.63
N LEU A 71 16.95 3.62 -0.66
CA LEU A 71 15.54 4.00 -0.82
C LEU A 71 15.45 5.47 -1.22
N VAL A 72 14.48 5.79 -2.06
CA VAL A 72 14.02 7.15 -2.31
C VAL A 72 12.54 7.20 -1.92
N ASP A 73 12.23 7.86 -0.80
CA ASP A 73 10.87 8.14 -0.34
C ASP A 73 10.45 9.51 -0.86
N TRP A 74 9.68 9.52 -1.95
CA TRP A 74 9.29 10.74 -2.66
C TRP A 74 7.86 11.12 -2.25
N GLY A 75 7.70 12.35 -1.74
CA GLY A 75 6.49 12.78 -1.03
C GLY A 75 6.43 12.13 0.34
N CYS A 76 7.54 12.19 1.08
CA CYS A 76 7.77 11.32 2.23
C CYS A 76 6.82 11.58 3.40
N GLY A 77 6.25 12.78 3.54
CA GLY A 77 5.42 13.13 4.69
C GLY A 77 6.15 12.83 6.00
N THR A 78 5.61 11.92 6.82
CA THR A 78 6.21 11.48 8.09
C THR A 78 7.22 10.32 7.96
N GLY A 79 7.56 9.92 6.74
CA GLY A 79 8.49 8.82 6.43
C GLY A 79 7.89 7.43 6.61
N VAL A 80 6.56 7.32 6.66
CA VAL A 80 5.86 6.04 6.94
C VAL A 80 6.17 4.97 5.91
N ALA A 81 6.33 5.34 4.63
CA ALA A 81 6.64 4.39 3.57
C ALA A 81 8.03 3.77 3.79
N ALA A 82 9.07 4.61 3.89
CA ALA A 82 10.44 4.16 4.18
C ALA A 82 10.54 3.37 5.49
N ARG A 83 9.93 3.85 6.58
CA ARG A 83 9.93 3.16 7.88
C ARG A 83 9.27 1.79 7.79
N SER A 84 8.11 1.69 7.13
CA SER A 84 7.41 0.40 6.97
C SER A 84 8.22 -0.58 6.13
N PHE A 85 8.84 -0.10 5.04
CA PHE A 85 9.73 -0.91 4.22
C PHE A 85 10.94 -1.41 5.02
N CYS A 86 11.60 -0.53 5.79
CA CYS A 86 12.79 -0.89 6.55
C CYS A 86 12.48 -1.88 7.69
N HIS A 87 11.36 -1.74 8.40
CA HIS A 87 10.93 -2.74 9.39
C HIS A 87 10.79 -4.13 8.75
N TRP A 88 10.14 -4.19 7.58
CA TRP A 88 10.01 -5.44 6.83
C TRP A 88 11.36 -5.97 6.32
N ALA A 89 12.21 -5.11 5.78
CA ALA A 89 13.52 -5.48 5.26
C ALA A 89 14.41 -6.05 6.37
N VAL A 90 14.50 -5.36 7.51
CA VAL A 90 15.25 -5.82 8.69
C VAL A 90 14.72 -7.17 9.19
N ALA A 91 13.40 -7.33 9.32
CA ALA A 91 12.81 -8.59 9.76
C ALA A 91 13.09 -9.78 8.82
N ASN A 92 13.42 -9.52 7.54
CA ASN A 92 13.76 -10.53 6.54
C ASN A 92 15.26 -10.55 6.18
N ASN A 93 16.11 -9.84 6.92
CA ASN A 93 17.55 -9.70 6.65
C ASN A 93 17.88 -9.15 5.26
N TYR A 94 17.03 -8.27 4.72
CA TYR A 94 17.30 -7.57 3.47
C TYR A 94 18.07 -6.26 3.73
N PRO A 95 19.27 -6.08 3.14
CA PRO A 95 20.09 -4.90 3.37
C PRO A 95 19.49 -3.65 2.72
N VAL A 96 19.40 -2.56 3.50
CA VAL A 96 19.04 -1.22 3.04
C VAL A 96 20.24 -0.30 3.25
N LEU A 97 20.77 0.28 2.16
CA LEU A 97 22.04 1.00 2.21
C LEU A 97 21.93 2.41 2.79
N SER A 98 20.87 3.13 2.42
CA SER A 98 20.56 4.48 2.91
C SER A 98 19.13 4.86 2.50
N CYS A 99 18.59 5.93 3.06
CA CYS A 99 17.28 6.46 2.71
C CYS A 99 17.35 7.94 2.32
N PHE A 100 16.84 8.27 1.15
CA PHE A 100 16.71 9.63 0.64
C PHE A 100 15.25 10.09 0.77
N PHE A 101 15.03 11.25 1.38
CA PHE A 101 13.71 11.82 1.61
C PHE A 101 13.48 13.06 0.77
N TRP A 102 12.33 13.11 0.08
CA TRP A 102 11.87 14.29 -0.63
C TRP A 102 10.44 14.62 -0.23
N ASP A 103 10.16 15.89 0.02
CA ASP A 103 8.82 16.43 0.17
C ASP A 103 8.83 17.91 -0.24
N HIS A 104 7.69 18.45 -0.66
CA HIS A 104 7.57 19.89 -0.90
C HIS A 104 7.64 20.69 0.42
N SER A 105 7.42 20.04 1.56
CA SER A 105 7.59 20.60 2.90
C SER A 105 8.95 20.25 3.52
N PRO A 106 9.83 21.25 3.78
CA PRO A 106 11.07 21.03 4.52
C PRO A 106 10.85 20.45 5.93
N LEU A 107 9.73 20.81 6.57
CA LEU A 107 9.36 20.33 7.89
C LEU A 107 9.03 18.83 7.87
N ALA A 108 8.36 18.35 6.82
CA ALA A 108 8.08 16.93 6.63
C ALA A 108 9.38 16.14 6.42
N ILE A 109 10.30 16.64 5.57
CA ILE A 109 11.63 16.03 5.37
C ILE A 109 12.36 15.89 6.70
N GLN A 110 12.47 16.96 7.48
CA GLN A 110 13.17 16.96 8.76
C GLN A 110 12.54 15.96 9.75
N TYR A 111 11.20 15.93 9.81
CA TYR A 111 10.48 14.97 10.66
C TYR A 111 10.76 13.54 10.22
N ALA A 112 10.63 13.23 8.93
CA ALA A 112 10.85 11.90 8.39
C ALA A 112 12.27 11.40 8.67
N GLN A 113 13.30 12.23 8.44
CA GLN A 113 14.69 11.90 8.74
C GLN A 113 14.92 11.62 10.23
N THR A 114 14.34 12.46 11.11
CA THR A 114 14.45 12.29 12.56
C THR A 114 13.80 10.97 13.00
N ALA A 115 12.52 10.78 12.65
CA ALA A 115 11.76 9.59 13.04
C ALA A 115 12.37 8.30 12.47
N PHE A 116 12.89 8.36 11.24
CA PHE A 116 13.59 7.23 10.64
C PHE A 116 14.90 6.92 11.35
N SER A 117 15.72 7.93 11.67
CA SER A 117 17.02 7.73 12.33
C SER A 117 16.87 7.23 13.78
N GLU A 118 15.78 7.60 14.46
CA GLU A 118 15.41 7.05 15.77
C GLU A 118 15.09 5.55 15.70
N GLU A 119 14.40 5.10 14.65
CA GLU A 119 14.05 3.68 14.45
C GLU A 119 15.20 2.85 13.86
N PHE A 120 16.03 3.47 13.01
CA PHE A 120 17.08 2.80 12.24
C PHE A 120 18.41 3.56 12.31
N PRO A 121 19.06 3.63 13.49
CA PRO A 121 20.26 4.45 13.69
C PRO A 121 21.45 4.07 12.79
N ASN A 122 21.46 2.84 12.26
CA ASN A 122 22.53 2.32 11.41
C ASN A 122 22.28 2.51 9.91
N ILE A 123 21.14 3.09 9.50
CA ILE A 123 20.83 3.36 8.09
C ILE A 123 20.95 4.87 7.84
N PRO A 124 21.94 5.34 7.07
CA PRO A 124 22.12 6.76 6.79
C PRO A 124 20.89 7.39 6.13
N THR A 125 20.52 8.59 6.57
CA THR A 125 19.46 9.38 5.96
C THR A 125 20.03 10.58 5.20
N ASN A 126 19.40 10.90 4.06
CA ASN A 126 19.79 12.02 3.21
C ASN A 126 18.54 12.77 2.76
N GLN A 127 18.66 14.07 2.52
CA GLN A 127 17.64 14.81 1.80
C GLN A 127 17.89 14.63 0.30
N LEU A 128 16.85 14.28 -0.45
CA LEU A 128 16.95 14.20 -1.90
C LEU A 128 16.97 15.61 -2.51
N LYS A 129 18.01 15.89 -3.27
CA LYS A 129 18.07 17.04 -4.18
C LYS A 129 17.88 16.53 -5.60
N SER A 130 17.15 17.27 -6.45
CA SER A 130 16.76 16.83 -7.80
C SER A 130 17.95 16.39 -8.68
N THR A 131 19.13 16.93 -8.44
CA THR A 131 20.38 16.60 -9.15
C THR A 131 21.16 15.41 -8.57
N GLN A 132 20.70 14.79 -7.48
CA GLN A 132 21.47 13.83 -6.68
C GLN A 132 20.73 12.50 -6.47
N LEU A 133 19.97 12.03 -7.46
CA LEU A 133 19.43 10.67 -7.41
C LEU A 133 20.57 9.65 -7.34
N PRO A 134 20.48 8.64 -6.47
CA PRO A 134 21.41 7.51 -6.50
C PRO A 134 21.38 6.81 -7.86
N GLU A 135 22.50 6.19 -8.24
CA GLU A 135 22.61 5.44 -9.50
C GLU A 135 21.60 4.28 -9.58
N ALA A 136 21.40 3.58 -8.46
CA ALA A 136 20.41 2.53 -8.28
C ALA A 136 19.60 2.82 -7.01
N PHE A 137 18.27 2.70 -7.07
CA PHE A 137 17.40 2.94 -5.92
C PHE A 137 16.05 2.22 -6.03
N ILE A 138 15.40 2.02 -4.88
CA ILE A 138 13.98 1.68 -4.78
C ILE A 138 13.20 2.96 -4.59
N LEU A 139 12.23 3.24 -5.47
CA LEU A 139 11.31 4.36 -5.32
C LEU A 139 10.09 3.95 -4.51
N LEU A 140 9.84 4.67 -3.42
CA LEU A 140 8.65 4.54 -2.58
C LEU A 140 7.75 5.76 -2.80
N LEU A 141 6.48 5.50 -3.09
CA LEU A 141 5.45 6.52 -3.28
C LEU A 141 4.23 6.15 -2.45
N SER A 142 3.75 7.06 -1.61
CA SER A 142 2.60 6.79 -0.77
C SER A 142 1.63 7.94 -0.63
N HIS A 143 0.39 7.72 -1.05
CA HIS A 143 -0.71 8.68 -0.87
C HIS A 143 -0.45 10.05 -1.52
N VAL A 144 0.43 10.10 -2.54
CA VAL A 144 0.86 11.33 -3.19
C VAL A 144 -0.07 11.75 -4.32
N MET A 145 -0.83 10.82 -4.93
CA MET A 145 -1.66 11.13 -6.10
C MET A 145 -2.71 12.22 -5.86
N GLY A 146 -3.19 12.37 -4.62
CA GLY A 146 -4.11 13.44 -4.25
C GLY A 146 -3.49 14.84 -4.30
N GLU A 147 -2.18 14.93 -4.18
CA GLU A 147 -1.42 16.18 -4.00
C GLU A 147 -0.65 16.58 -5.27
N LEU A 148 -0.36 15.62 -6.14
CA LEU A 148 0.41 15.85 -7.38
C LEU A 148 -0.30 16.79 -8.35
N SER A 149 0.39 17.84 -8.80
CA SER A 149 0.06 18.57 -10.03
C SER A 149 0.42 17.72 -11.27
N GLU A 150 0.00 18.14 -12.46
CA GLU A 150 0.41 17.47 -13.71
C GLU A 150 1.94 17.50 -13.88
N GLN A 151 2.56 18.66 -13.65
CA GLN A 151 4.02 18.81 -13.69
C GLN A 151 4.72 17.90 -12.68
N SER A 152 4.24 17.87 -11.42
CA SER A 152 4.84 17.01 -10.39
C SER A 152 4.67 15.53 -10.72
N MET A 153 3.58 15.13 -11.38
CA MET A 153 3.42 13.77 -11.89
C MET A 153 4.49 13.46 -12.95
N GLU A 154 4.74 14.34 -13.92
CA GLU A 154 5.79 14.14 -14.92
C GLU A 154 7.18 13.99 -14.29
N GLU A 155 7.50 14.81 -13.28
CA GLU A 155 8.75 14.73 -12.52
C GLU A 155 8.89 13.36 -11.82
N VAL A 156 7.84 12.90 -11.12
CA VAL A 156 7.83 11.57 -10.50
C VAL A 156 8.01 10.47 -11.52
N LEU A 157 7.38 10.57 -12.69
CA LEU A 157 7.52 9.57 -13.75
C LEU A 157 8.92 9.55 -14.33
N ALA A 158 9.58 10.70 -14.46
CA ALA A 158 10.99 10.77 -14.87
C ALA A 158 11.92 10.10 -13.85
N ILE A 159 11.63 10.24 -12.54
CA ILE A 159 12.36 9.53 -11.47
C ILE A 159 12.07 8.03 -11.53
N ALA A 160 10.80 7.63 -11.62
CA ALA A 160 10.36 6.24 -11.66
C ALA A 160 11.02 5.45 -12.81
N LYS A 161 11.18 6.08 -13.98
CA LYS A 161 11.88 5.48 -15.13
C LYS A 161 13.33 5.06 -14.83
N LYS A 162 13.98 5.66 -13.84
CA LYS A 162 15.36 5.39 -13.43
C LYS A 162 15.48 4.43 -12.24
N ALA A 163 14.38 4.17 -11.54
CA ALA A 163 14.40 3.30 -10.36
C ALA A 163 14.66 1.85 -10.74
N ILE A 164 15.31 1.10 -9.84
CA ILE A 164 15.44 -0.36 -9.98
C ILE A 164 14.12 -1.05 -9.66
N ALA A 165 13.45 -0.60 -8.61
CA ALA A 165 12.12 -1.06 -8.22
C ALA A 165 11.24 0.12 -7.81
N ILE A 166 9.93 -0.01 -7.99
CA ILE A 166 8.94 1.02 -7.65
C ILE A 166 7.87 0.35 -6.78
N LEU A 167 7.59 0.91 -5.61
CA LEU A 167 6.45 0.54 -4.77
C LEU A 167 5.56 1.78 -4.62
N TRP A 168 4.35 1.71 -5.16
CA TRP A 168 3.39 2.80 -5.11
C TRP A 168 2.12 2.34 -4.41
N VAL A 169 1.78 2.95 -3.27
CA VAL A 169 0.59 2.61 -2.45
C VAL A 169 -0.33 3.82 -2.30
N GLU A 170 -1.58 3.68 -2.70
CA GLU A 170 -2.59 4.73 -2.72
C GLU A 170 -3.87 4.30 -1.98
N PRO A 171 -4.72 5.23 -1.51
CA PRO A 171 -6.05 4.87 -1.04
C PRO A 171 -6.89 4.32 -2.20
N ALA A 172 -7.84 3.44 -1.90
CA ALA A 172 -8.67 2.74 -2.89
C ALA A 172 -9.72 3.64 -3.58
N LYS A 173 -9.31 4.77 -4.17
CA LYS A 173 -10.17 5.55 -5.06
C LYS A 173 -10.13 4.95 -6.46
N LYS A 174 -11.30 4.85 -7.10
CA LYS A 174 -11.43 4.35 -8.48
C LYS A 174 -10.49 5.06 -9.46
N GLN A 175 -10.35 6.38 -9.33
CA GLN A 175 -9.42 7.17 -10.16
C GLN A 175 -7.97 6.76 -9.95
N TYR A 176 -7.50 6.67 -8.70
CA TYR A 176 -6.10 6.30 -8.41
C TYR A 176 -5.79 4.86 -8.82
N SER A 177 -6.73 3.94 -8.64
CA SER A 177 -6.62 2.57 -9.15
C SER A 177 -6.45 2.55 -10.68
N LYS A 178 -7.25 3.33 -11.41
CA LYS A 178 -7.10 3.48 -12.86
C LYS A 178 -5.75 4.08 -13.25
N THR A 179 -5.29 5.12 -12.54
CA THR A 179 -3.97 5.71 -12.76
C THR A 179 -2.85 4.70 -12.52
N LEU A 180 -2.88 3.93 -11.41
CA LEU A 180 -1.92 2.87 -11.17
C LEU A 180 -1.92 1.81 -12.28
N ILE A 181 -3.08 1.44 -12.83
CA ILE A 181 -3.16 0.53 -13.98
C ILE A 181 -2.54 1.16 -15.24
N GLN A 182 -2.80 2.44 -15.53
CA GLN A 182 -2.17 3.14 -16.65
C GLN A 182 -0.65 3.18 -16.51
N LEU A 183 -0.15 3.42 -15.30
CA LEU A 183 1.29 3.38 -15.00
C LEU A 183 1.87 1.98 -15.15
N ARG A 184 1.15 0.95 -14.68
CA ARG A 184 1.51 -0.45 -14.94
C ARG A 184 1.70 -0.68 -16.44
N GLU A 185 0.75 -0.29 -17.28
CA GLU A 185 0.86 -0.46 -18.74
C GLU A 185 2.00 0.35 -19.35
N LEU A 186 2.22 1.58 -18.88
CA LEU A 186 3.32 2.43 -19.34
C LEU A 186 4.70 1.81 -19.06
N PHE A 187 4.84 1.14 -17.91
CA PHE A 187 6.13 0.63 -17.45
C PHE A 187 6.36 -0.86 -17.76
N ARG A 188 5.34 -1.64 -18.12
CA ARG A 188 5.45 -3.12 -18.22
C ARG A 188 6.44 -3.65 -19.25
N GLU A 189 6.84 -2.85 -20.24
CA GLU A 189 7.85 -3.25 -21.22
C GLU A 189 9.26 -3.23 -20.63
N LYS A 190 9.52 -2.32 -19.69
CA LYS A 190 10.83 -2.17 -19.02
C LYS A 190 10.88 -2.84 -17.66
N PHE A 191 9.74 -2.94 -16.99
CA PHE A 191 9.63 -3.47 -15.64
C PHE A 191 8.79 -4.75 -15.62
N LEU A 192 9.27 -5.73 -14.86
CA LEU A 192 8.45 -6.83 -14.41
C LEU A 192 7.42 -6.31 -13.41
N VAL A 193 6.17 -6.76 -13.55
CA VAL A 193 5.09 -6.44 -12.64
C VAL A 193 5.15 -7.44 -11.52
N ILE A 194 5.61 -7.04 -10.34
CA ILE A 194 5.75 -7.92 -9.20
C ILE A 194 4.40 -8.20 -8.56
N ALA A 195 3.62 -7.14 -8.30
CA ALA A 195 2.31 -7.20 -7.66
C ALA A 195 1.49 -5.93 -8.02
N PRO A 196 0.15 -5.92 -7.88
CA PRO A 196 -0.72 -7.02 -7.43
C PRO A 196 -0.98 -8.08 -8.51
N CYS A 197 -0.80 -7.74 -9.78
CA CYS A 197 -0.97 -8.65 -10.90
C CYS A 197 0.04 -9.79 -10.83
N LEU A 198 -0.41 -10.99 -11.18
CA LEU A 198 0.39 -12.21 -11.24
C LEU A 198 0.90 -12.50 -12.67
N HIS A 199 0.77 -11.54 -13.58
CA HIS A 199 0.98 -11.69 -15.02
C HIS A 199 1.55 -10.41 -15.64
N GLN A 200 2.24 -10.54 -16.78
CA GLN A 200 2.75 -9.41 -17.58
C GLN A 200 1.83 -8.95 -18.71
N GLU A 201 0.76 -9.70 -18.98
CA GLU A 201 -0.22 -9.32 -20.00
C GLU A 201 -0.90 -7.98 -19.72
N ARG A 202 -1.59 -7.45 -20.73
CA ARG A 202 -2.42 -6.26 -20.60
C ARG A 202 -3.42 -6.45 -19.44
N CYS A 203 -3.54 -5.44 -18.57
CA CYS A 203 -4.39 -5.58 -17.39
C CYS A 203 -5.89 -5.70 -17.79
N PRO A 204 -6.60 -6.78 -17.42
CA PRO A 204 -8.00 -6.95 -17.79
C PRO A 204 -8.92 -5.92 -17.12
N MET A 205 -8.50 -5.34 -15.98
CA MET A 205 -9.22 -4.27 -15.29
C MET A 205 -9.34 -2.97 -16.09
N LEU A 206 -8.58 -2.80 -17.19
CA LEU A 206 -8.76 -1.66 -18.11
C LEU A 206 -10.15 -1.65 -18.76
N ASN A 207 -10.73 -2.83 -18.96
CA ASN A 207 -12.03 -3.01 -19.60
C ASN A 207 -13.18 -3.06 -18.58
N GLU A 208 -12.86 -3.08 -17.28
CA GLU A 208 -13.86 -3.13 -16.21
C GLU A 208 -14.40 -1.73 -15.91
N GLN A 209 -15.73 -1.58 -15.92
CA GLN A 209 -16.39 -0.29 -15.74
C GLN A 209 -17.00 -0.12 -14.35
N LYS A 210 -17.45 -1.20 -13.72
CA LYS A 210 -18.19 -1.16 -12.45
C LYS A 210 -17.22 -1.19 -11.28
N ASP A 211 -16.34 -2.19 -11.25
CA ASP A 211 -15.36 -2.40 -10.19
C ASP A 211 -14.00 -1.71 -10.49
N TRP A 212 -13.10 -1.70 -9.50
CA TRP A 212 -11.72 -1.21 -9.66
C TRP A 212 -10.76 -2.05 -8.81
N CYS A 213 -9.47 -2.04 -9.16
CA CYS A 213 -8.47 -2.88 -8.49
C CYS A 213 -8.10 -2.28 -7.13
N HIS A 214 -8.58 -2.89 -6.05
CA HIS A 214 -8.31 -2.48 -4.67
C HIS A 214 -8.35 -3.67 -3.71
N PHE A 215 -7.85 -3.44 -2.50
CA PHE A 215 -7.68 -4.43 -1.44
C PHE A 215 -7.99 -3.79 -0.09
N PHE A 216 -8.09 -4.61 0.96
CA PHE A 216 -8.32 -4.15 2.33
C PHE A 216 -7.18 -4.60 3.22
N ALA A 217 -6.57 -3.65 3.91
CA ALA A 217 -5.51 -3.92 4.87
C ALA A 217 -6.12 -4.36 6.20
N SER A 218 -5.43 -5.25 6.89
CA SER A 218 -5.84 -5.69 8.23
C SER A 218 -5.38 -4.68 9.28
N VAL A 219 -6.25 -4.45 10.25
CA VAL A 219 -5.96 -3.60 11.42
C VAL A 219 -5.78 -4.50 12.64
N PRO A 220 -4.69 -4.37 13.42
CA PRO A 220 -4.44 -5.22 14.58
C PRO A 220 -5.62 -5.22 15.56
N ARG A 221 -5.94 -6.38 16.13
CA ARG A 221 -7.14 -6.56 16.96
C ARG A 221 -7.18 -5.60 18.17
N GLN A 222 -6.01 -5.29 18.74
CA GLN A 222 -5.85 -4.41 19.89
C GLN A 222 -6.37 -2.99 19.62
N ILE A 223 -6.31 -2.53 18.37
CA ILE A 223 -6.79 -1.20 17.95
C ILE A 223 -8.30 -1.05 18.23
N PHE A 224 -9.07 -2.12 18.06
CA PHE A 224 -10.52 -2.10 18.31
C PHE A 224 -10.89 -2.07 19.80
N GLN A 225 -9.91 -2.22 20.70
CA GLN A 225 -10.09 -2.15 22.16
C GLN A 225 -9.50 -0.85 22.74
N SER A 226 -8.87 -0.02 21.90
CA SER A 226 -8.22 1.21 22.31
C SER A 226 -9.23 2.35 22.46
N SER A 227 -9.17 3.04 23.60
CA SER A 227 -9.97 4.25 23.84
C SER A 227 -9.54 5.39 22.91
N PHE A 228 -8.24 5.54 22.67
CA PHE A 228 -7.68 6.52 21.73
C PHE A 228 -8.26 6.35 20.33
N TRP A 229 -8.28 5.11 19.81
CA TRP A 229 -8.82 4.83 18.48
C TRP A 229 -10.34 4.93 18.43
N SER A 230 -11.03 4.61 19.52
CA SER A 230 -12.48 4.84 19.63
C SER A 230 -12.82 6.33 19.54
N ASP A 231 -12.11 7.18 20.28
CA ASP A 231 -12.26 8.64 20.23
C ASP A 231 -11.95 9.18 18.82
N THR A 232 -10.86 8.70 18.22
CA THR A 232 -10.43 9.07 16.86
C THR A 232 -11.46 8.67 15.80
N GLN A 233 -12.04 7.46 15.92
CA GLN A 233 -13.07 6.96 15.00
C GLN A 233 -14.31 7.86 15.03
N ASN A 234 -14.76 8.22 16.24
CA ASN A 234 -15.91 9.09 16.44
C ASN A 234 -15.64 10.51 15.94
N LEU A 235 -14.47 11.07 16.23
CA LEU A 235 -14.07 12.42 15.81
C LEU A 235 -14.02 12.55 14.29
N LEU A 236 -13.41 11.57 13.61
CA LEU A 236 -13.12 11.65 12.19
C LEU A 236 -14.17 10.93 11.34
N GLY A 237 -15.11 10.19 11.90
CA GLY A 237 -16.07 9.39 11.13
C GLY A 237 -15.38 8.42 10.17
N ILE A 238 -14.24 7.85 10.59
CA ILE A 238 -13.49 6.86 9.79
C ILE A 238 -13.93 5.45 10.17
N ASP A 239 -13.88 4.51 9.23
CA ASP A 239 -14.03 3.08 9.54
C ASP A 239 -12.65 2.45 9.70
N LEU A 240 -12.37 1.92 10.89
CA LEU A 240 -11.14 1.16 11.17
C LEU A 240 -11.22 -0.30 10.69
N GLY A 241 -12.42 -0.81 10.41
CA GLY A 241 -12.63 -2.16 9.89
C GLY A 241 -12.40 -2.30 8.39
N SER A 242 -12.36 -1.18 7.65
CA SER A 242 -12.29 -1.14 6.20
C SER A 242 -11.18 -0.22 5.72
N LEU A 243 -9.93 -0.74 5.73
CA LEU A 243 -8.76 0.03 5.32
C LEU A 243 -8.40 -0.23 3.86
N ALA A 244 -9.19 0.35 2.96
CA ALA A 244 -9.06 0.09 1.53
C ALA A 244 -7.83 0.80 0.90
N TYR A 245 -7.12 0.09 0.02
CA TYR A 245 -5.96 0.59 -0.71
C TYR A 245 -5.82 -0.02 -2.11
N SER A 246 -5.07 0.66 -2.97
CA SER A 246 -4.61 0.16 -4.26
C SER A 246 -3.09 0.29 -4.30
N TYR A 247 -2.40 -0.59 -5.02
CA TYR A 247 -0.95 -0.52 -5.09
C TYR A 247 -0.41 -1.08 -6.40
N LEU A 248 0.85 -0.78 -6.69
CA LEU A 248 1.62 -1.30 -7.80
C LEU A 248 3.07 -1.51 -7.34
N VAL A 249 3.62 -2.68 -7.65
CA VAL A 249 5.04 -3.00 -7.44
C VAL A 249 5.67 -3.45 -8.74
N LEU A 250 6.75 -2.77 -9.12
CA LEU A 250 7.49 -3.00 -10.35
C LEU A 250 8.98 -3.23 -10.04
N ASP A 251 9.64 -4.05 -10.85
CA ASP A 251 11.08 -4.32 -10.73
C ASP A 251 11.72 -4.44 -12.11
N SER A 252 12.83 -3.74 -12.35
CA SER A 252 13.53 -3.74 -13.63
C SER A 252 14.57 -4.85 -13.74
N ARG A 253 14.89 -5.54 -12.64
CA ARG A 253 15.80 -6.68 -12.65
C ARG A 253 15.15 -7.86 -13.37
N LYS A 254 15.98 -8.67 -14.02
CA LYS A 254 15.54 -9.93 -14.62
C LYS A 254 15.33 -10.97 -13.52
N ILE A 255 14.11 -11.02 -12.98
CA ILE A 255 13.70 -12.00 -11.96
C ILE A 255 12.90 -13.10 -12.67
N GLN A 256 13.32 -14.36 -12.47
CA GLN A 256 12.54 -15.49 -12.96
C GLN A 256 11.29 -15.64 -12.08
N LYS A 257 10.11 -15.64 -12.71
CA LYS A 257 8.84 -15.93 -12.04
C LYS A 257 8.37 -17.31 -12.45
N ASP A 258 8.06 -18.14 -11.47
CA ASP A 258 7.42 -19.42 -11.74
C ASP A 258 6.01 -19.18 -12.28
N GLU A 259 5.66 -19.89 -13.35
CA GLU A 259 4.30 -19.88 -13.85
C GLU A 259 3.39 -20.60 -12.87
N GLN A 260 2.41 -19.87 -12.37
CA GLN A 260 1.47 -20.35 -11.36
C GLN A 260 0.03 -20.14 -11.88
N PRO A 261 -0.38 -20.82 -12.98
CA PRO A 261 -1.63 -20.52 -13.70
C PRO A 261 -2.89 -20.71 -12.85
N HIS A 262 -2.81 -21.54 -11.80
CA HIS A 262 -3.91 -21.79 -10.88
C HIS A 262 -4.10 -20.70 -9.82
N PHE A 263 -3.22 -19.70 -9.78
CA PHE A 263 -3.30 -18.62 -8.81
C PHE A 263 -4.12 -17.45 -9.34
N PHE A 264 -4.82 -16.79 -8.43
CA PHE A 264 -5.53 -15.56 -8.69
C PHE A 264 -5.41 -14.61 -7.51
N ARG A 265 -5.59 -13.33 -7.83
CA ARG A 265 -5.71 -12.24 -6.88
C ARG A 265 -7.19 -11.94 -6.67
N MET A 266 -7.63 -11.95 -5.41
CA MET A 266 -8.95 -11.48 -5.00
C MET A 266 -8.97 -9.95 -5.02
N ILE A 267 -9.82 -9.38 -5.87
CA ILE A 267 -9.97 -7.94 -6.04
C ILE A 267 -11.22 -7.45 -5.30
N GLY A 268 -11.05 -6.39 -4.53
CA GLY A 268 -12.12 -5.64 -3.91
C GLY A 268 -12.90 -6.42 -2.87
N THR A 269 -14.18 -6.09 -2.73
CA THR A 269 -15.04 -6.60 -1.67
C THR A 269 -15.55 -8.00 -1.98
N ILE A 270 -15.31 -8.94 -1.05
CA ILE A 270 -15.97 -10.24 -1.05
C ILE A 270 -17.45 -10.05 -0.71
N ARG A 271 -18.35 -10.39 -1.64
CA ARG A 271 -19.80 -10.28 -1.42
C ARG A 271 -20.32 -11.60 -0.85
N HIS A 272 -20.78 -11.57 0.39
CA HIS A 272 -21.27 -12.77 1.09
C HIS A 272 -22.78 -12.96 0.88
N TYR A 273 -23.19 -14.17 0.50
CA TYR A 273 -24.58 -14.60 0.35
C TYR A 273 -24.86 -15.86 1.17
N LYS A 274 -26.13 -16.28 1.26
CA LYS A 274 -26.49 -17.54 1.93
C LYS A 274 -25.95 -18.72 1.12
N GLY A 275 -24.92 -19.39 1.64
CA GLY A 275 -24.33 -20.60 1.08
C GLY A 275 -23.20 -20.40 0.07
N TYR A 276 -22.87 -19.16 -0.29
CA TYR A 276 -21.74 -18.85 -1.18
C TYR A 276 -21.20 -17.43 -0.99
N SER A 277 -19.98 -17.20 -1.48
CA SER A 277 -19.37 -15.86 -1.59
C SER A 277 -19.04 -15.57 -3.04
N HIS A 278 -19.30 -14.34 -3.50
CA HIS A 278 -18.94 -13.87 -4.84
C HIS A 278 -17.67 -13.01 -4.77
N LEU A 279 -16.69 -13.38 -5.58
CA LEU A 279 -15.37 -12.76 -5.66
C LEU A 279 -15.13 -12.24 -7.08
N LEU A 280 -14.42 -11.13 -7.21
CA LEU A 280 -13.79 -10.72 -8.47
C LEU A 280 -12.34 -11.21 -8.46
N CYS A 281 -12.01 -12.12 -9.38
CA CYS A 281 -10.73 -12.82 -9.41
C CYS A 281 -9.91 -12.40 -10.64
N CYS A 282 -8.68 -11.92 -10.43
CA CYS A 282 -7.71 -11.66 -11.50
C CYS A 282 -6.67 -12.77 -11.50
N TYR A 283 -6.71 -13.62 -12.53
CA TYR A 283 -5.90 -14.83 -12.63
C TYR A 283 -4.49 -14.55 -13.15
N ALA A 284 -3.54 -15.43 -12.85
CA ALA A 284 -2.19 -15.42 -13.42
C ALA A 284 -2.17 -15.59 -14.95
N THR A 285 -3.27 -16.08 -15.54
CA THR A 285 -3.50 -16.13 -16.99
C THR A 285 -4.03 -14.82 -17.58
N ALA A 286 -4.05 -13.74 -16.79
CA ALA A 286 -4.57 -12.41 -17.16
C ALA A 286 -6.09 -12.35 -17.40
N GLU A 287 -6.81 -13.35 -16.92
CA GLU A 287 -8.26 -13.37 -16.99
C GLU A 287 -8.90 -12.72 -15.76
N LEU A 288 -9.97 -11.95 -15.98
CA LEU A 288 -10.79 -11.38 -14.92
C LEU A 288 -12.16 -12.07 -14.90
N ARG A 289 -12.50 -12.72 -13.79
CA ARG A 289 -13.80 -13.41 -13.63
C ARG A 289 -14.46 -13.05 -12.32
N GLY A 290 -15.75 -12.71 -12.38
CA GLY A 290 -16.62 -12.78 -11.20
C GLY A 290 -17.02 -14.23 -10.95
N GLN A 291 -16.77 -14.76 -9.76
CA GLN A 291 -16.98 -16.18 -9.48
C GLN A 291 -17.62 -16.43 -8.12
N ASN A 292 -18.57 -17.37 -8.10
CA ASN A 292 -19.24 -17.83 -6.90
C ASN A 292 -18.52 -19.04 -6.32
N PHE A 293 -18.09 -18.93 -5.06
CA PHE A 293 -17.49 -20.02 -4.30
C PHE A 293 -18.46 -20.49 -3.22
N LEU A 294 -18.93 -21.74 -3.34
CA LEU A 294 -19.87 -22.31 -2.38
C LEU A 294 -19.18 -22.57 -1.03
N HIS A 295 -19.85 -22.18 0.06
CA HIS A 295 -19.31 -22.30 1.43
C HIS A 295 -19.07 -23.74 1.86
N ARG A 296 -19.87 -24.70 1.35
CA ARG A 296 -19.69 -26.13 1.64
C ARG A 296 -18.34 -26.67 1.17
N TYR A 297 -17.75 -26.06 0.13
CA TYR A 297 -16.43 -26.43 -0.39
C TYR A 297 -15.34 -25.44 0.04
N ASN A 298 -15.73 -24.23 0.43
CA ASN A 298 -14.83 -23.14 0.83
C ASN A 298 -15.28 -22.55 2.17
N PRO A 299 -15.20 -23.31 3.29
CA PRO A 299 -15.75 -22.88 4.58
C PRO A 299 -15.08 -21.63 5.13
N TRP A 300 -13.83 -21.36 4.72
CA TRP A 300 -13.10 -20.14 5.08
C TRP A 300 -13.76 -18.87 4.52
N LEU A 301 -14.47 -18.96 3.39
CA LEU A 301 -15.25 -17.86 2.80
C LEU A 301 -16.62 -17.65 3.46
N ALA A 302 -17.07 -18.58 4.31
CA ALA A 302 -18.40 -18.54 4.93
C ALA A 302 -18.50 -17.52 6.06
N LYS A 303 -17.37 -17.23 6.71
CA LYS A 303 -17.33 -16.23 7.78
C LYS A 303 -17.00 -14.89 7.15
N LYS A 304 -17.80 -13.86 7.47
CA LYS A 304 -17.32 -12.49 7.31
C LYS A 304 -15.99 -12.41 8.05
N MET A 305 -14.96 -11.98 7.32
CA MET A 305 -13.65 -11.65 7.86
C MET A 305 -13.83 -10.91 9.20
N LYS A 306 -13.42 -11.54 10.31
CA LYS A 306 -13.57 -10.91 11.63
C LYS A 306 -12.65 -9.69 11.68
N LYS A 307 -13.04 -8.66 12.44
CA LYS A 307 -12.18 -7.50 12.69
C LYS A 307 -10.81 -7.96 13.18
N GLY A 308 -9.76 -7.58 12.45
CA GLY A 308 -8.37 -7.93 12.75
C GLY A 308 -7.93 -9.34 12.34
N THR A 309 -8.71 -10.08 11.55
CA THR A 309 -8.22 -11.29 10.88
C THR A 309 -7.43 -10.89 9.64
N GLU A 310 -6.19 -11.38 9.53
CA GLU A 310 -5.39 -11.28 8.33
C GLU A 310 -5.74 -12.39 7.35
N PHE A 311 -5.82 -12.06 6.07
CA PHE A 311 -5.93 -13.05 4.99
C PHE A 311 -5.12 -12.56 3.80
N SER A 312 -4.47 -13.49 3.09
CA SER A 312 -3.84 -13.14 1.82
C SER A 312 -4.92 -12.91 0.77
N THR A 313 -4.70 -11.89 -0.06
CA THR A 313 -5.48 -11.65 -1.28
C THR A 313 -5.07 -12.61 -2.40
N LEU A 314 -3.96 -13.31 -2.25
CA LEU A 314 -3.51 -14.38 -3.14
C LEU A 314 -4.23 -15.67 -2.76
N ALA A 315 -4.81 -16.34 -3.75
CA ALA A 315 -5.43 -17.64 -3.58
C ALA A 315 -5.10 -18.54 -4.77
N LYS A 316 -5.23 -19.85 -4.59
CA LYS A 316 -5.07 -20.83 -5.66
C LYS A 316 -6.30 -21.72 -5.79
N ILE A 317 -6.63 -22.09 -7.02
CA ILE A 317 -7.62 -23.13 -7.31
C ILE A 317 -7.00 -24.49 -6.99
N THR A 318 -7.76 -25.35 -6.32
CA THR A 318 -7.31 -26.69 -5.88
C THR A 318 -8.15 -27.83 -6.42
N GLY A 319 -9.35 -27.56 -6.92
CA GLY A 319 -10.26 -28.56 -7.47
C GLY A 319 -10.29 -28.53 -9.00
N GLN A 320 -10.30 -29.71 -9.63
CA GLN A 320 -10.43 -29.84 -11.10
C GLN A 320 -11.87 -29.57 -11.57
N ASP A 321 -12.89 -30.06 -10.83
CA ASP A 321 -14.32 -29.93 -11.20
C ASP A 321 -15.18 -29.16 -10.19
N THR A 322 -14.66 -28.91 -8.98
CA THR A 322 -15.32 -28.08 -7.97
C THR A 322 -14.49 -26.81 -7.78
N LEU A 323 -15.14 -25.64 -7.81
CA LEU A 323 -14.50 -24.35 -7.52
C LEU A 323 -14.12 -24.26 -6.05
N GLN A 324 -13.06 -25.00 -5.71
CA GLN A 324 -12.35 -24.96 -4.45
C GLN A 324 -11.16 -24.02 -4.61
N CYS A 325 -11.02 -23.12 -3.65
CA CYS A 325 -9.86 -22.27 -3.54
C CYS A 325 -9.39 -22.22 -2.09
N GLN A 326 -8.10 -21.99 -1.93
CA GLN A 326 -7.49 -21.73 -0.63
C GLN A 326 -6.65 -20.45 -0.70
N PRO A 327 -6.65 -19.62 0.36
CA PRO A 327 -5.70 -18.54 0.50
C PRO A 327 -4.29 -19.12 0.39
N PHE A 328 -3.39 -18.39 -0.25
CA PHE A 328 -2.01 -18.78 -0.29
C PHE A 328 -1.37 -18.49 1.07
N GLU A 329 -0.99 -19.55 1.76
CA GLU A 329 -0.14 -19.52 2.94
C GLU A 329 1.20 -20.11 2.52
N LYS A 330 2.29 -19.35 2.70
CA LYS A 330 3.63 -19.91 2.56
C LYS A 330 3.78 -20.92 3.69
N GLN A 331 3.90 -22.21 3.37
CA GLN A 331 4.25 -23.21 4.38
C GLN A 331 5.57 -22.77 5.01
N ALA A 332 5.57 -22.68 6.34
CA ALA A 332 6.70 -22.20 7.13
C ALA A 332 7.92 -23.10 6.98
#